data_AF-A0A7G1NZZ3-F1
#
_entry.id   AF-A0A7G1NZZ3-F1
#
_cell.length_a   1.000
_cell.length_b   1.000
_cell.length_c   1.000
_cell.angle_alpha   90.00
_cell.angle_beta   90.00
_cell.angle_gamma   90.00
#
_symmetry.space_group_name_H-M   'P 1'
#
loop_
_entity.id
_entity.type
_entity.pdbx_description
1 polymer ?
#
loop_
_entity_poly.entity_id
_entity_poly.type
_entity_poly.pdbx_seq_one_letter_code
_entity_poly.pdbx_strand_id
1 'polypeptide(L)' 'MHVAPARGTAVQDHVALAEIELCGDLIIAASTAREERLSPDRIDEVLRMAEERFQEEHGKPAHG' A
#
# COMPACT_ATOMS: atom_id res chain seq x y z
N MET A 1 -28.59 -10.83 13.41
CA MET A 1 -27.63 -9.71 13.29
C MET A 1 -28.46 -8.44 13.15
N HIS A 2 -28.37 -7.51 14.09
CA HIS A 2 -29.20 -6.29 14.11
C HIS A 2 -28.29 -5.10 13.79
N VAL A 3 -28.39 -4.56 12.57
CA VAL A 3 -27.62 -3.39 12.14
C VAL A 3 -28.45 -2.16 12.52
N ALA A 4 -27.90 -1.29 13.39
CA ALA A 4 -28.55 -0.05 13.77
C ALA A 4 -28.67 0.90 12.56
N PRO A 5 -29.77 1.69 12.44
CA PRO A 5 -29.95 2.57 11.30
C PRO A 5 -28.94 3.71 11.35
N ALA A 6 -28.03 3.68 10.40
CA ALA A 6 -26.91 4.56 10.35
C ALA A 6 -27.29 5.87 9.64
N ARG A 7 -27.85 6.81 10.40
CA ARG A 7 -28.29 8.13 9.88
C ARG A 7 -27.13 9.06 9.50
N GLY A 8 -25.88 8.64 9.70
CA GLY A 8 -24.66 9.34 9.28
C GLY A 8 -23.82 8.58 8.25
N THR A 9 -24.20 7.36 7.86
CA THR A 9 -23.39 6.56 6.94
C THR A 9 -23.71 6.77 5.48
N ALA A 10 -24.89 7.25 5.08
CA ALA A 10 -25.20 7.39 3.66
C ALA A 10 -24.18 8.32 2.94
N VAL A 11 -23.82 9.45 3.56
CA VAL A 11 -22.80 10.37 3.03
C VAL A 11 -21.39 9.76 3.11
N GLN A 12 -21.07 9.04 4.19
CA GLN A 12 -19.77 8.38 4.35
C GLN A 12 -19.60 7.19 3.40
N ASP A 13 -20.69 6.50 3.04
CA ASP A 13 -20.74 5.39 2.10
C ASP A 13 -20.39 5.90 0.69
N HIS A 14 -20.93 7.05 0.29
CA HIS A 14 -20.55 7.69 -0.97
C HIS A 14 -19.08 8.12 -1.03
N VAL A 15 -18.53 8.63 0.09
CA VAL A 15 -17.10 8.99 0.17
C VAL A 15 -16.22 7.75 0.10
N ALA A 16 -16.56 6.69 0.85
CA ALA A 16 -15.82 5.44 0.83
C ALA A 16 -15.88 4.76 -0.55
N LEU A 17 -17.03 4.77 -1.20
CA LEU A 17 -17.19 4.26 -2.56
C LEU A 17 -16.36 5.06 -3.56
N ALA A 18 -16.36 6.40 -3.47
CA ALA A 18 -15.52 7.23 -4.33
C ALA A 18 -14.02 6.99 -4.11
N GLU A 19 -13.60 6.72 -2.86
CA GLU A 19 -12.21 6.38 -2.55
C GLU A 19 -11.82 4.99 -3.09
N ILE A 20 -12.72 4.01 -3.00
CA ILE A 20 -12.51 2.66 -3.57
C ILE A 20 -12.38 2.73 -5.10
N GLU A 21 -13.25 3.48 -5.77
CA GLU A 21 -13.18 3.72 -7.22
C GLU A 21 -11.85 4.37 -7.60
N LEU A 22 -11.47 5.45 -6.91
CA LEU A 22 -10.19 6.13 -7.12
C LEU A 22 -8.99 5.21 -6.89
N CYS A 23 -9.00 4.39 -5.83
CA CYS A 23 -7.93 3.43 -5.55
C CYS A 23 -7.83 2.38 -6.67
N GLY A 24 -8.97 1.88 -7.17
CA GLY A 24 -9.01 0.96 -8.29
C GLY A 24 -8.33 1.53 -9.53
N ASP A 25 -8.68 2.77 -9.89
CA ASP A 25 -8.10 3.46 -11.04
C ASP A 25 -6.59 3.67 -10.89
N LEU A 26 -6.12 4.04 -9.70
CA LEU A 26 -4.69 4.23 -9.43
C LEU A 26 -3.91 2.91 -9.50
N ILE A 27 -4.47 1.80 -9.03
CA ILE A 27 -3.84 0.47 -9.13
C ILE A 27 -3.69 0.07 -10.60
N ILE A 28 -4.73 0.30 -11.42
CA ILE A 28 -4.69 -0.01 -12.85
C ILE A 28 -3.68 0.90 -13.55
N ALA A 29 -3.70 2.20 -13.27
CA ALA A 29 -2.75 3.16 -13.83
C ALA A 29 -1.30 2.77 -13.48
N ALA A 30 -1.03 2.43 -12.21
CA ALA A 30 0.30 2.00 -11.78
C ALA A 30 0.72 0.66 -12.41
N SER A 31 -0.20 -0.30 -12.54
CA SER A 31 0.08 -1.62 -13.12
C SER A 31 0.28 -1.59 -14.64
N THR A 32 -0.33 -0.61 -15.31
CA THR A 32 -0.23 -0.39 -16.77
C THR A 32 0.83 0.64 -17.14
N ALA A 33 1.33 1.40 -16.16
CA ALA A 33 2.46 2.29 -16.36
C ALA A 33 3.62 1.48 -16.95
N ARG A 34 4.09 1.93 -18.11
CA ARG A 34 5.24 1.32 -18.81
C ARG A 34 6.52 1.80 -18.15
N GLU A 35 6.70 1.45 -16.89
CA GLU A 35 7.97 1.57 -16.22
C GLU A 35 8.79 0.32 -16.52
N GLU A 36 10.05 0.52 -16.92
CA GLU A 36 11.01 -0.56 -17.03
C GLU A 36 11.10 -1.24 -15.66
N ARG A 37 10.97 -2.58 -15.62
CA ARG A 37 11.26 -3.33 -14.40
C ARG A 37 12.66 -2.94 -13.94
N LEU A 38 12.84 -2.74 -12.64
CA LEU A 38 14.18 -2.56 -12.08
C LEU A 38 15.08 -3.72 -12.53
N SER A 39 16.34 -3.40 -12.84
CA SER A 39 17.33 -4.44 -13.05
C SER A 39 17.51 -5.25 -11.76
N PRO A 40 17.92 -6.53 -11.84
CA PRO A 40 18.18 -7.35 -10.66
C PRO A 40 19.11 -6.68 -9.65
N ASP A 41 20.21 -6.07 -10.12
CA ASP A 41 21.16 -5.35 -9.26
C ASP A 41 20.50 -4.18 -8.50
N ARG A 42 19.57 -3.47 -9.15
CA ARG A 42 18.85 -2.36 -8.54
C ARG A 42 17.77 -2.85 -7.56
N ILE A 43 17.18 -4.01 -7.81
CA ILE A 43 16.29 -4.68 -6.86
C ILE A 43 17.07 -5.04 -5.60
N ASP A 44 18.24 -5.66 -5.74
CA ASP A 44 19.09 -6.04 -4.60
C ASP A 44 19.52 -4.81 -3.78
N GLU A 45 19.86 -3.70 -4.42
CA GLU A 45 20.17 -2.44 -3.75
C GLU A 45 18.98 -1.91 -2.94
N VAL A 46 17.78 -1.89 -3.53
CA VAL A 46 16.55 -1.43 -2.86
C VAL A 46 16.20 -2.34 -1.68
N LEU A 47 16.34 -3.66 -1.84
CA LEU A 47 16.11 -4.61 -0.76
C LEU A 47 17.09 -4.41 0.38
N ARG A 48 18.38 -4.18 0.09
CA ARG A 48 19.38 -3.87 1.12
C ARG A 48 19.07 -2.57 1.84
N MET A 49 18.70 -1.50 1.12
CA MET A 49 18.31 -0.23 1.73
C MET A 49 17.05 -0.37 2.59
N ALA A 50 16.08 -1.17 2.17
CA ALA A 50 14.87 -1.43 2.94
C ALA A 50 15.19 -2.18 4.24
N GLU A 51 16.07 -3.17 4.17
CA GLU A 51 16.57 -3.90 5.32
C GLU A 51 17.32 -2.96 6.28
N GLU A 52 18.27 -2.15 5.78
CA GLU A 52 19.02 -1.18 6.59
C GLU A 52 18.09 -0.23 7.37
N ARG A 53 17.09 0.35 6.68
CA ARG A 53 16.08 1.21 7.32
C ARG A 53 15.24 0.47 8.36
N PHE A 54 14.83 -0.77 8.05
CA PHE A 54 14.09 -1.60 8.99
C PHE A 54 14.92 -1.86 10.26
N GLN A 55 16.23 -2.09 10.12
CA GLN A 55 17.13 -2.29 11.25
C GLN A 55 17.40 -1.03 12.06
N GLU A 56 17.45 0.14 11.41
CA GLU A 56 17.54 1.43 12.10
C GLU A 56 16.29 1.70 12.95
N GLU A 57 15.11 1.37 12.42
CA GLU A 57 13.82 1.62 13.09
C GLU A 57 13.50 0.60 14.20
N HIS A 58 13.83 -0.68 14.00
CA HIS A 58 13.42 -1.78 14.89
C HIS A 58 14.57 -2.42 15.69
N GLY A 59 15.82 -2.02 15.42
CA GLY A 59 17.00 -2.63 16.01
C GLY A 59 17.32 -4.00 15.39
N LYS A 60 18.63 -4.32 15.31
CA LYS A 60 19.12 -5.54 14.67
C LYS A 60 18.46 -6.80 15.26
N PRO A 61 17.96 -7.76 14.46
CA PRO A 61 17.34 -8.96 15.00
C PRO A 61 18.48 -9.81 15.57
N ALA A 62 18.28 -10.35 16.77
CA ALA A 62 19.20 -11.33 17.31
C ALA A 62 19.09 -12.61 16.47
N HIS A 63 19.90 -12.74 15.42
CA HIS A 63 20.09 -14.02 14.75
C HIS A 63 20.96 -14.90 15.64
N GLY A 64 20.33 -15.85 16.32
CA GLY A 64 20.98 -16.95 17.03
C GLY A 64 21.28 -18.12 16.11
#